data_AF-A0A8J3WP85-F1
#
_entry.id   AF-A0A8J3WP85-F1
#
_cell.length_a   1.000
_cell.length_b   1.000
_cell.length_c   1.000
_cell.angle_alpha   90.00
_cell.angle_beta   90.00
_cell.angle_gamma   90.00
#
_symmetry.space_group_name_H-M   'P 1'
#
loop_
_entity.id
_entity.type
_entity.pdbx_description
1 polymer ?
#
loop_
_entity_poly.entity_id
_entity_poly.type
_entity_poly.pdbx_seq_one_letter_code
_entity_poly.pdbx_strand_id
1 'polypeptide(L)'
;MVDVWGRDDLTCPASRQQLRRLQRLAYAHPWRGDTTADPRHCLDTTAITEPGRPTRIMFTLDYGYHSSGWFANSDYDRCLHLSVSHPRPDLPRQVRPLPADLGLGTYAAVQVETPADEEVRAWGLTFFRQYATWAWFEPAVGPGDAYRAPNVVHLRLFLDRNDRPILPRGEVYDLRPWDDGTSPKKITEGRAGADVR
;
A
#
# COMPACT_ATOMS: atom_id res chain seq x y z
N MET A 1 24.98 -2.97 6.41
CA MET A 1 23.65 -3.57 6.65
C MET A 1 22.70 -2.48 7.13
N VAL A 2 21.42 -2.61 6.80
CA VAL A 2 20.38 -1.68 7.27
C VAL A 2 19.73 -2.30 8.51
N ASP A 3 19.66 -1.51 9.57
CA ASP A 3 18.97 -1.83 10.81
C ASP A 3 17.45 -1.86 10.59
N VAL A 4 16.78 -2.84 11.17
CA VAL A 4 15.32 -2.82 11.33
C VAL A 4 15.03 -2.09 12.63
N TRP A 5 14.34 -0.96 12.56
CA TRP A 5 14.13 -0.08 13.72
C TRP A 5 13.51 -0.84 14.90
N GLY A 6 14.16 -0.81 16.07
CA GLY A 6 13.68 -1.47 17.29
C GLY A 6 13.73 -3.01 17.27
N ARG A 7 14.41 -3.62 16.29
CA ARG A 7 14.59 -5.08 16.15
C ARG A 7 16.05 -5.39 15.84
N ASP A 8 16.86 -5.45 16.89
CA ASP A 8 18.31 -5.74 16.78
C ASP A 8 18.59 -7.19 16.35
N ASP A 9 17.58 -8.06 16.46
CA ASP A 9 17.58 -9.45 16.00
C ASP A 9 17.35 -9.60 14.48
N LEU A 10 16.92 -8.53 13.80
CA LEU A 10 16.63 -8.53 12.37
C LEU A 10 17.62 -7.67 11.59
N THR A 11 17.87 -8.05 10.34
CA THR A 11 18.68 -7.26 9.40
C THR A 11 17.93 -7.10 8.09
N CYS A 12 17.84 -5.86 7.61
CA CYS A 12 17.23 -5.60 6.32
C CYS A 12 18.20 -6.00 5.18
N PRO A 13 17.75 -6.84 4.22
CA PRO A 13 18.58 -7.32 3.11
C PRO A 13 18.80 -6.24 2.03
N ALA A 14 17.96 -5.21 1.99
CA ALA A 14 18.15 -4.09 1.07
C ALA A 14 19.24 -3.13 1.57
N SER A 15 20.01 -2.57 0.63
CA SER A 15 21.00 -1.55 0.93
C SER A 15 20.36 -0.20 1.26
N ARG A 16 21.06 0.64 2.03
CA ARG A 16 20.65 2.03 2.30
C ARG A 16 20.39 2.82 1.01
N GLN A 17 21.15 2.57 -0.04
CA GLN A 17 21.01 3.24 -1.32
C GLN A 17 19.70 2.85 -2.02
N GLN A 18 19.33 1.58 -2.01
CA GLN A 18 18.06 1.10 -2.57
C GLN A 18 16.86 1.71 -1.84
N LEU A 19 16.88 1.71 -0.50
CA LEU A 19 15.81 2.31 0.30
C LEU A 19 15.68 3.82 0.07
N ARG A 20 16.80 4.55 0.07
CA ARG A 20 16.81 6.00 -0.25
C ARG A 20 16.35 6.29 -1.67
N ARG A 21 16.69 5.43 -2.64
CA ARG A 21 16.19 5.54 -4.02
C ARG A 21 14.67 5.46 -4.04
N LEU A 22 14.09 4.44 -3.41
CA LEU A 22 12.65 4.27 -3.36
C LEU A 22 11.95 5.45 -2.68
N GLN A 23 12.47 5.93 -1.54
CA GLN A 23 11.93 7.11 -0.87
C GLN A 23 11.98 8.35 -1.77
N ARG A 24 13.12 8.62 -2.44
CA ARG A 24 13.23 9.75 -3.36
C ARG A 24 12.28 9.64 -4.54
N LEU A 25 12.12 8.43 -5.10
CA LEU A 25 11.19 8.19 -6.20
C LEU A 25 9.74 8.42 -5.78
N ALA A 26 9.34 7.97 -4.59
CA ALA A 26 8.00 8.21 -4.06
C ALA A 26 7.66 9.71 -4.04
N TYR A 27 8.54 10.57 -3.51
CA TYR A 27 8.31 12.01 -3.48
C TYR A 27 8.48 12.70 -4.84
N ALA A 28 9.38 12.24 -5.70
CA ALA A 28 9.60 12.82 -7.03
C ALA A 28 8.49 12.46 -8.03
N HIS A 29 7.87 11.29 -7.84
CA HIS A 29 6.80 10.78 -8.68
C HIS A 29 5.64 10.26 -7.80
N PRO A 30 4.89 11.16 -7.15
CA PRO A 30 3.73 10.75 -6.36
C PRO A 30 2.70 10.06 -7.26
N TRP A 31 2.06 9.01 -6.75
CA TRP A 31 1.10 8.20 -7.48
C TRP A 31 -0.32 8.59 -7.10
N ARG A 32 -1.17 8.84 -8.09
CA ARG A 32 -2.56 9.22 -7.86
C ARG A 32 -3.52 8.02 -7.74
N GLY A 33 -3.00 6.81 -7.99
CA GLY A 33 -3.77 5.56 -7.94
C GLY A 33 -4.75 5.35 -9.11
N ASP A 34 -4.83 6.30 -10.06
CA ASP A 34 -5.65 6.23 -11.28
C ASP A 34 -4.86 5.73 -12.51
N THR A 35 -3.55 5.53 -12.36
CA THR A 35 -2.65 4.97 -13.39
C THR A 35 -2.08 3.64 -12.96
N THR A 36 -1.59 2.84 -13.91
CA THR A 36 -0.82 1.63 -13.59
C THR A 36 0.37 1.97 -12.68
N ALA A 37 0.63 1.11 -11.69
CA ALA A 37 1.78 1.25 -10.81
C ALA A 37 3.08 1.24 -11.62
N ASP A 38 3.95 2.23 -11.35
CA ASP A 38 5.22 2.36 -12.06
C ASP A 38 6.26 1.39 -11.46
N PRO A 39 6.81 0.46 -12.27
CA PRO A 39 7.79 -0.53 -11.79
C PRO A 39 9.04 0.07 -11.15
N ARG A 40 9.36 1.34 -11.39
CA ARG A 40 10.49 2.03 -10.75
C ARG A 40 10.35 2.13 -9.23
N HIS A 41 9.12 2.12 -8.72
CA HIS A 41 8.80 2.09 -7.29
C HIS A 41 8.95 0.71 -6.65
N CYS A 42 9.19 -0.32 -7.46
CA CYS A 42 9.42 -1.67 -6.98
C CYS A 42 10.90 -1.94 -6.68
N LEU A 43 11.13 -2.85 -5.73
CA LEU A 43 12.40 -3.46 -5.41
C LEU A 43 12.19 -4.94 -5.17
N ASP A 44 12.86 -5.77 -5.96
CA ASP A 44 13.00 -7.20 -5.69
C ASP A 44 14.21 -7.41 -4.78
N THR A 45 13.99 -8.16 -3.71
CA THR A 45 14.94 -8.46 -2.64
C THR A 45 14.58 -9.80 -2.01
N THR A 46 15.16 -10.13 -0.86
CA THR A 46 14.70 -11.24 -0.01
C THR A 46 13.91 -10.74 1.20
N ALA A 47 13.22 -11.65 1.86
CA ALA A 47 12.51 -11.36 3.09
C ALA A 47 13.46 -10.99 4.24
N ILE A 48 12.95 -10.24 5.22
CA ILE A 48 13.66 -9.88 6.45
C ILE A 48 13.59 -11.03 7.46
N THR A 49 12.39 -11.58 7.66
CA THR A 49 12.14 -12.62 8.68
C THR A 49 12.46 -14.03 8.17
N GLU A 50 12.60 -14.22 6.85
CA GLU A 50 12.95 -15.49 6.22
C GLU A 50 14.05 -15.29 5.16
N PRO A 51 15.32 -15.14 5.56
CA PRO A 51 16.42 -14.84 4.64
C PRO A 51 16.49 -15.82 3.45
N GLY A 52 16.64 -15.27 2.25
CA GLY A 52 16.66 -16.05 1.00
C GLY A 52 15.30 -16.22 0.32
N ARG A 53 14.19 -16.06 1.04
CA ARG A 53 12.86 -16.06 0.43
C ARG A 53 12.68 -14.81 -0.45
N PRO A 54 12.28 -14.92 -1.73
CA PRO A 54 12.04 -13.75 -2.57
C PRO A 54 10.94 -12.84 -2.01
N THR A 55 11.17 -11.53 -2.00
CA THR A 55 10.20 -10.52 -1.58
C THR A 55 10.24 -9.34 -2.55
N ARG A 56 9.07 -8.87 -2.97
CA ARG A 56 8.90 -7.64 -3.73
C ARG A 56 8.30 -6.58 -2.83
N ILE A 57 8.97 -5.44 -2.79
CA ILE A 57 8.52 -4.23 -2.12
C ILE A 57 8.14 -3.19 -3.16
N MET A 58 7.00 -2.54 -3.00
CA MET A 58 6.67 -1.32 -3.72
C MET A 58 6.49 -0.18 -2.72
N PHE A 59 7.11 0.97 -2.99
CA PHE A 59 7.03 2.13 -2.12
C PHE A 59 6.65 3.39 -2.91
N THR A 60 5.51 3.96 -2.58
CA THR A 60 4.91 5.11 -3.29
C THR A 60 4.47 6.18 -2.29
N LEU A 61 4.32 7.41 -2.79
CA LEU A 61 3.57 8.45 -2.11
C LEU A 61 2.24 8.54 -2.85
N ASP A 62 1.18 8.10 -2.20
CA ASP A 62 -0.16 8.07 -2.78
C ASP A 62 -0.91 9.35 -2.41
N TYR A 63 -1.70 9.89 -3.36
CA TYR A 63 -2.63 10.98 -3.12
C TYR A 63 -3.91 10.83 -3.96
N GLY A 64 -5.05 11.33 -3.51
CA GLY A 64 -6.31 11.27 -4.28
C GLY A 64 -6.96 9.89 -4.38
N TYR A 65 -6.35 8.84 -3.81
CA TYR A 65 -6.91 7.48 -3.84
C TYR A 65 -7.79 7.17 -2.62
N HIS A 66 -7.58 7.87 -1.51
CA HIS A 66 -8.43 7.78 -0.31
C HIS A 66 -9.73 8.57 -0.46
N SER A 67 -9.88 9.31 -1.56
CA SER A 67 -11.17 9.71 -2.09
C SER A 67 -11.82 8.62 -2.95
N SER A 68 -11.55 7.34 -2.68
CA SER A 68 -12.24 6.20 -3.29
C SER A 68 -12.55 5.14 -2.21
N GLY A 69 -13.83 4.70 -2.16
CA GLY A 69 -14.40 3.96 -1.02
C GLY A 69 -15.86 4.36 -0.79
N TRP A 70 -16.54 3.80 0.22
CA TRP A 70 -17.89 4.29 0.56
C TRP A 70 -17.87 5.73 1.09
N PHE A 71 -16.74 6.19 1.65
CA PHE A 71 -16.56 7.53 2.22
C PHE A 71 -15.17 8.08 1.88
N ALA A 72 -15.11 9.31 1.36
CA ALA A 72 -13.86 10.04 1.19
C ALA A 72 -13.47 10.72 2.51
N ASN A 73 -12.22 10.62 2.95
CA ASN A 73 -11.69 11.43 4.05
C ASN A 73 -10.46 12.21 3.57
N SER A 74 -10.61 13.53 3.44
CA SER A 74 -9.55 14.40 2.92
C SER A 74 -8.35 14.51 3.87
N ASP A 75 -8.57 14.32 5.18
CA ASP A 75 -7.50 14.32 6.19
C ASP A 75 -6.52 13.15 5.98
N TYR A 76 -6.96 12.11 5.26
CA TYR A 76 -6.20 10.92 4.93
C TYR A 76 -5.94 10.79 3.43
N ASP A 77 -6.08 11.88 2.66
CA ASP A 77 -5.93 11.83 1.20
C ASP A 77 -4.50 11.48 0.74
N ARG A 78 -3.50 11.67 1.60
CA ARG A 78 -2.08 11.43 1.29
C ARG A 78 -1.50 10.35 2.20
N CYS A 79 -0.75 9.40 1.65
CA CYS A 79 0.02 8.45 2.45
C CYS A 79 1.32 7.99 1.80
N LEU A 80 2.33 7.66 2.61
CA LEU A 80 3.40 6.78 2.16
C LEU A 80 2.87 5.35 2.18
N HIS A 81 2.85 4.73 1.02
CA HIS A 81 2.26 3.43 0.81
C HIS A 81 3.38 2.41 0.53
N LEU A 82 3.41 1.39 1.38
CA LEU A 82 4.34 0.27 1.30
C LEU A 82 3.53 -1.00 0.98
N SER A 83 3.78 -1.61 -0.17
CA SER A 83 3.19 -2.90 -0.54
C SER A 83 4.25 -4.00 -0.47
N VAL A 84 3.90 -5.15 0.10
CA VAL A 84 4.80 -6.29 0.30
C VAL A 84 4.14 -7.55 -0.27
N SER A 85 4.89 -8.32 -1.05
CA SER A 85 4.47 -9.64 -1.54
C SER A 85 5.65 -10.58 -1.75
N HIS A 86 5.42 -11.90 -1.75
CA HIS A 86 6.45 -12.88 -2.12
C HIS A 86 6.25 -13.33 -3.57
N PRO A 87 7.14 -13.00 -4.52
CA PRO A 87 7.06 -13.50 -5.88
C PRO A 87 7.11 -15.04 -5.93
N ARG A 88 6.21 -15.62 -6.74
CA ARG A 88 6.04 -17.05 -6.99
C ARG A 88 6.13 -17.34 -8.49
N PRO A 89 7.33 -17.22 -9.10
CA PRO A 89 7.51 -17.42 -10.53
C PRO A 89 7.19 -18.85 -10.99
N ASP A 90 7.13 -19.79 -10.04
CA ASP A 90 6.72 -21.17 -10.21
C ASP A 90 5.21 -21.35 -10.48
N LEU A 91 4.38 -20.35 -10.14
CA LEU A 91 2.95 -20.38 -10.40
C LEU A 91 2.62 -19.81 -11.79
N PRO A 92 1.56 -20.29 -12.47
CA PRO A 92 1.15 -19.71 -13.74
C PRO A 92 0.67 -18.26 -13.56
N ARG A 93 1.11 -17.36 -14.45
CA ARG A 93 0.61 -15.98 -14.48
C ARG A 93 -0.87 -15.98 -14.85
N GLN A 94 -1.71 -15.58 -13.91
CA GLN A 94 -3.11 -15.30 -14.21
C GLN A 94 -3.23 -13.85 -14.65
N VAL A 95 -3.96 -13.60 -15.73
CA VAL A 95 -4.29 -12.23 -16.15
C VAL A 95 -5.79 -12.12 -16.02
N ARG A 96 -6.25 -11.11 -15.27
CA ARG A 96 -7.67 -10.89 -15.04
C ARG A 96 -8.09 -9.56 -15.64
N PRO A 97 -9.23 -9.51 -16.34
CA PRO A 97 -9.79 -8.25 -16.79
C PRO A 97 -10.18 -7.41 -15.56
N LEU A 98 -9.98 -6.10 -15.68
CA LEU A 98 -10.58 -5.15 -14.74
C LEU A 98 -12.12 -5.26 -14.83
N PRO A 99 -12.83 -5.05 -13.72
CA PRO A 99 -14.27 -4.81 -13.73
C PRO A 99 -14.64 -3.75 -14.77
N ALA A 100 -15.75 -3.97 -15.49
CA ALA A 100 -16.13 -3.11 -16.63
C ALA A 100 -16.35 -1.64 -16.24
N ASP A 101 -16.72 -1.38 -14.99
CA ASP A 101 -16.92 -0.06 -14.39
C ASP A 101 -15.61 0.69 -14.09
N LEU A 102 -14.47 -0.01 -14.03
CA LEU A 102 -13.14 0.58 -13.92
C LEU A 102 -12.47 0.84 -15.29
N GLY A 103 -13.17 0.53 -16.39
CA GLY A 103 -12.70 0.72 -17.75
C GLY A 103 -11.97 -0.50 -18.34
N LEU A 104 -11.37 -0.32 -19.51
CA LEU A 104 -10.63 -1.38 -20.20
C LEU A 104 -9.24 -1.54 -19.59
N GLY A 105 -8.94 -2.73 -19.09
CA GLY A 105 -7.59 -3.09 -18.68
C GLY A 105 -7.54 -4.49 -18.09
N THR A 106 -6.34 -4.92 -17.72
CA THR A 106 -6.13 -6.18 -17.00
C THR A 106 -5.20 -5.94 -15.83
N TYR A 107 -5.47 -6.60 -14.71
CA TYR A 107 -4.46 -6.80 -13.68
C TYR A 107 -3.81 -8.16 -13.91
N ALA A 108 -2.47 -8.21 -13.80
CA ALA A 108 -1.81 -9.50 -13.63
C ALA A 108 -2.25 -10.02 -12.25
N ALA A 109 -3.17 -10.99 -12.23
CA ALA A 109 -3.46 -11.77 -11.04
C ALA A 109 -2.16 -12.49 -10.67
N VAL A 110 -1.57 -11.90 -9.64
CA VAL A 110 -0.14 -11.81 -9.43
C VAL A 110 0.40 -13.19 -9.10
N GLN A 111 1.53 -13.54 -9.72
CA GLN A 111 2.38 -14.66 -9.32
C GLN A 111 3.03 -14.33 -7.97
N VAL A 112 2.21 -14.16 -6.93
CA VAL A 112 2.69 -13.80 -5.59
C VAL A 112 1.91 -14.52 -4.52
N GLU A 113 2.58 -14.75 -3.41
CA GLU A 113 2.05 -15.30 -2.18
C GLU A 113 2.04 -14.21 -1.10
N THR A 114 1.04 -14.30 -0.22
CA THR A 114 0.85 -13.37 0.90
C THR A 114 2.00 -13.52 1.90
N PRO A 115 2.74 -12.46 2.22
CA PRO A 115 3.73 -12.47 3.29
C PRO A 115 3.07 -12.59 4.66
N ALA A 116 3.78 -13.16 5.63
CA ALA A 116 3.33 -13.15 7.02
C ALA A 116 3.29 -11.72 7.57
N ASP A 117 2.37 -11.43 8.50
CA ASP A 117 2.24 -10.11 9.11
C ASP A 117 3.56 -9.60 9.73
N GLU A 118 4.36 -10.48 10.33
CA GLU A 118 5.65 -10.11 10.91
C GLU A 118 6.62 -9.57 9.86
N GLU A 119 6.69 -10.22 8.69
CA GLU A 119 7.53 -9.79 7.57
C GLU A 119 7.11 -8.40 7.09
N VAL A 120 5.80 -8.18 6.93
CA VAL A 120 5.23 -6.88 6.53
C VAL A 120 5.57 -5.81 7.55
N ARG A 121 5.41 -6.10 8.85
CA ARG A 121 5.75 -5.18 9.94
C ARG A 121 7.25 -4.88 10.00
N ALA A 122 8.12 -5.84 9.72
CA ALA A 122 9.57 -5.64 9.66
C ALA A 122 9.96 -4.66 8.52
N TRP A 123 9.31 -4.77 7.35
CA TRP A 123 9.46 -3.77 6.29
C TRP A 123 8.89 -2.41 6.70
N GLY A 124 7.76 -2.37 7.40
CA GLY A 124 7.21 -1.15 7.99
C GLY A 124 8.19 -0.44 8.92
N LEU A 125 8.83 -1.17 9.83
CA LEU A 125 9.89 -0.66 10.72
C LEU A 125 11.10 -0.13 9.95
N THR A 126 11.43 -0.75 8.82
CA THR A 126 12.54 -0.31 7.96
C THR A 126 12.23 1.03 7.28
N PHE A 127 11.03 1.21 6.71
CA PHE A 127 10.68 2.42 5.96
C PHE A 127 10.17 3.56 6.83
N PHE A 128 9.32 3.25 7.82
CA PHE A 128 8.61 4.24 8.64
C PHE A 128 9.25 4.48 10.00
N ARG A 129 10.16 3.60 10.43
CA ARG A 129 10.93 3.70 11.68
C ARG A 129 10.02 3.95 12.88
N GLN A 130 10.21 5.07 13.61
CA GLN A 130 9.42 5.41 14.79
C GLN A 130 7.92 5.59 14.51
N TYR A 131 7.53 5.80 13.24
CA TYR A 131 6.13 5.93 12.83
C TYR A 131 5.51 4.64 12.32
N ALA A 132 6.23 3.51 12.35
CA ALA A 132 5.72 2.24 11.81
C ALA A 132 4.42 1.78 12.49
N THR A 133 4.25 2.07 13.78
CA THR A 133 3.02 1.74 14.53
C THR A 133 1.84 2.66 14.20
N TRP A 134 2.08 3.78 13.51
CA TRP A 134 1.02 4.68 13.03
C TRP A 134 0.52 4.27 11.65
N ALA A 135 1.25 3.38 10.95
CA ALA A 135 0.86 2.90 9.65
C ALA A 135 -0.36 1.98 9.78
N TRP A 136 -1.37 2.24 8.96
CA TRP A 136 -2.53 1.38 8.81
C TRP A 136 -2.15 0.10 8.09
N PHE A 137 -2.53 -1.05 8.67
CA PHE A 137 -2.32 -2.37 8.09
C PHE A 137 -3.54 -2.78 7.27
N GLU A 138 -3.39 -2.82 5.96
CA GLU A 138 -4.42 -3.30 5.04
C GLU A 138 -4.05 -4.73 4.60
N PRO A 139 -4.79 -5.76 5.07
CA PRO A 139 -4.47 -7.15 4.80
C PRO A 139 -4.65 -7.49 3.32
N ALA A 140 -3.98 -8.55 2.87
CA ALA A 140 -4.14 -9.04 1.51
C ALA A 140 -5.58 -9.47 1.25
N VAL A 141 -6.02 -9.20 0.02
CA VAL A 141 -7.31 -9.67 -0.46
C VAL A 141 -7.18 -11.08 -1.03
N GLY A 142 -8.25 -11.84 -0.90
CA GLY A 142 -8.32 -13.16 -1.50
C GLY A 142 -8.35 -13.09 -3.03
N PRO A 143 -8.06 -14.21 -3.71
CA PRO A 143 -8.13 -14.32 -5.16
C PRO A 143 -9.56 -14.18 -5.72
N GLY A 144 -10.59 -13.91 -4.92
CA GLY A 144 -11.94 -13.59 -5.40
C GLY A 144 -12.20 -12.10 -5.59
N ASP A 145 -11.33 -11.22 -5.09
CA ASP A 145 -11.53 -9.78 -5.20
C ASP A 145 -11.27 -9.31 -6.64
N ALA A 146 -12.27 -8.64 -7.23
CA ALA A 146 -12.21 -8.19 -8.61
C ALA A 146 -11.53 -6.84 -8.79
N TYR A 147 -11.35 -6.08 -7.69
CA TYR A 147 -10.90 -4.68 -7.70
C TYR A 147 -9.47 -4.51 -7.19
N ARG A 148 -8.95 -5.48 -6.44
CA ARG A 148 -7.65 -5.40 -5.77
C ARG A 148 -6.74 -6.57 -6.16
N ALA A 149 -5.43 -6.31 -6.21
CA ALA A 149 -4.43 -7.34 -6.50
C ALA A 149 -4.36 -8.33 -5.31
N PRO A 150 -4.59 -9.64 -5.54
CA PRO A 150 -4.58 -10.61 -4.46
C PRO A 150 -3.17 -10.82 -3.90
N ASN A 151 -3.11 -11.29 -2.66
CA ASN A 151 -1.86 -11.70 -1.99
C ASN A 151 -0.80 -10.60 -1.80
N VAL A 152 -1.18 -9.33 -1.92
CA VAL A 152 -0.31 -8.18 -1.59
C VAL A 152 -0.82 -7.57 -0.29
N VAL A 153 0.08 -7.38 0.67
CA VAL A 153 -0.25 -6.71 1.93
C VAL A 153 0.26 -5.28 1.88
N HIS A 154 -0.52 -4.35 2.43
CA HIS A 154 -0.25 -2.93 2.35
C HIS A 154 -0.08 -2.33 3.76
N LEU A 155 0.92 -1.47 3.92
CA LEU A 155 1.05 -0.54 5.05
C LEU A 155 0.91 0.88 4.53
N ARG A 156 0.08 1.69 5.18
CA ARG A 156 -0.17 3.09 4.81
C ARG A 156 0.16 4.01 5.96
N LEU A 157 1.21 4.80 5.83
CA LEU A 157 1.52 5.88 6.77
C LEU A 157 0.93 7.18 6.25
N PHE A 158 -0.19 7.62 6.84
CA PHE A 158 -0.89 8.83 6.42
C PHE A 158 -0.07 10.07 6.71
N LEU A 159 -0.22 11.07 5.85
CA LEU A 159 0.49 12.33 5.92
C LEU A 159 -0.48 13.51 5.98
N ASP A 160 -0.12 14.55 6.72
CA ASP A 160 -0.79 15.85 6.63
C ASP A 160 -0.47 16.57 5.30
N ARG A 161 -1.08 17.75 5.10
CA ARG A 161 -0.83 18.62 3.94
C ARG A 161 0.62 19.10 3.77
N ASN A 162 1.44 18.97 4.81
CA ASN A 162 2.86 19.33 4.81
C ASN A 162 3.76 18.08 4.74
N ASP A 163 3.19 16.93 4.34
CA ASP A 163 3.86 15.63 4.24
C ASP A 163 4.43 15.10 5.57
N ARG A 164 3.83 15.48 6.71
CA ARG A 164 4.21 14.98 8.03
C ARG A 164 3.37 13.77 8.42
N PRO A 165 3.97 12.69 8.95
CA PRO A 165 3.21 11.53 9.43
C PRO A 165 2.15 11.92 10.45
N ILE A 166 0.95 11.38 10.29
CA ILE A 166 -0.17 11.52 11.22
C ILE A 166 -0.67 10.14 11.64
N LEU A 167 -1.11 10.03 12.89
CA LEU A 167 -1.83 8.87 13.38
C LEU A 167 -3.32 9.05 13.05
N PRO A 168 -3.94 8.16 12.25
CA PRO A 168 -5.37 8.23 11.99
C PRO A 168 -6.18 8.13 13.28
N ARG A 169 -7.25 8.91 13.38
CA ARG A 169 -8.19 8.88 14.50
C ARG A 169 -9.24 7.79 14.29
N GLY A 170 -8.96 6.58 14.76
CA GLY A 170 -9.85 5.41 14.63
C GLY A 170 -9.76 4.76 13.26
N GLU A 171 -10.87 4.22 12.75
CA GLU A 171 -10.94 3.63 11.40
C GLU A 171 -10.72 4.73 10.34
N VAL A 172 -9.83 4.48 9.37
CA VAL A 172 -9.51 5.45 8.32
C VAL A 172 -10.73 5.81 7.47
N TYR A 173 -11.67 4.87 7.34
CA TYR A 173 -12.93 5.02 6.59
C TYR A 173 -14.14 5.33 7.49
N ASP A 174 -13.92 5.77 8.73
CA ASP A 174 -14.99 6.18 9.64
C ASP A 174 -15.67 7.47 9.16
N LEU A 175 -16.95 7.59 9.46
CA LEU A 175 -17.88 8.62 8.99
C LEU A 175 -17.80 9.95 9.76
N ARG A 176 -16.73 10.17 10.53
CA ARG A 176 -16.61 11.36 11.38
C ARG A 176 -16.36 12.63 10.54
N PRO A 177 -16.86 13.80 10.97
CA PRO A 177 -16.50 15.08 10.37
C PRO A 177 -14.98 15.27 10.34
N TRP A 178 -14.46 15.78 9.22
CA TRP A 178 -13.07 16.13 9.00
C TRP A 178 -12.66 17.33 9.87
N ASP A 179 -11.36 17.56 10.04
CA ASP A 179 -10.85 18.69 10.83
C ASP A 179 -11.22 20.07 10.25
N ASP A 180 -11.47 20.13 8.94
CA ASP A 180 -11.95 21.34 8.27
C ASP A 180 -13.46 21.61 8.48
N GLY A 181 -14.14 20.74 9.24
CA GLY A 181 -15.56 20.83 9.58
C GLY A 181 -16.50 20.25 8.52
N THR A 182 -15.98 19.70 7.42
CA THR A 182 -16.81 19.04 6.41
C THR A 182 -16.99 17.55 6.72
N SER A 183 -18.03 16.92 6.17
CA SER A 183 -18.35 15.51 6.45
C SER A 183 -17.92 14.60 5.30
N PRO A 184 -17.52 13.34 5.58
CA PRO A 184 -17.25 12.36 4.56
C PRO A 184 -18.43 12.23 3.61
N LYS A 185 -18.20 12.48 2.32
CA LYS A 185 -19.22 12.32 1.29
C LYS A 185 -19.25 10.87 0.82
N LYS A 186 -20.46 10.30 0.71
CA LYS A 186 -20.65 9.01 0.04
C LYS A 186 -20.19 9.18 -1.41
N ILE A 187 -19.27 8.35 -1.88
CA ILE A 187 -18.87 8.38 -3.29
C ILE A 187 -19.93 7.63 -4.08
N THR A 188 -20.96 8.36 -4.50
CA THR A 188 -22.07 7.83 -5.33
C THR A 188 -21.90 8.14 -6.81
N GLU A 189 -20.99 9.04 -7.20
CA GLU A 189 -20.84 9.44 -8.60
C GLU A 189 -19.79 8.57 -9.30
N GLY A 190 -20.25 7.74 -10.23
CA GLY A 190 -19.41 7.01 -11.19
C GLY A 190 -19.24 5.50 -10.94
N ARG A 191 -19.66 4.96 -9.78
CA ARG A 191 -19.65 3.50 -9.53
C ARG A 191 -21.06 2.94 -9.66
N ALA A 192 -21.34 2.27 -10.77
CA ALA A 192 -22.56 1.47 -10.91
C ALA A 192 -22.54 0.35 -9.86
N GLY A 193 -23.47 0.37 -8.89
CA GLY A 193 -23.61 -0.65 -7.85
C GLY A 193 -23.40 -0.18 -6.40
N ALA A 194 -23.16 1.11 -6.15
CA ALA A 194 -23.04 1.66 -4.78
C ALA A 194 -24.37 1.76 -4.01
N ASP A 195 -25.49 1.37 -4.64
CA ASP A 195 -26.81 1.22 -4.06
C ASP A 195 -27.29 -0.24 -4.20
N VAL A 196 -26.64 -1.14 -3.47
CA VAL A 196 -27.29 -2.41 -3.11
C VAL A 196 -27.59 -2.32 -1.61
N ARG A 197 -28.89 -2.36 -1.32
CA ARG A 197 -29.53 -2.24 0.00
C ARG A 197 -29.11 -3.34 0.95
#